data_AF-A0A2G4JKT9-F1
#
_entry.id   AF-A0A2G4JKT9-F1
#
_cell.length_a   1.000
_cell.length_b   1.000
_cell.length_c   1.000
_cell.angle_alpha   90.00
_cell.angle_beta   90.00
_cell.angle_gamma   90.00
#
_symmetry.space_group_name_H-M   'P 1'
#
loop_
_entity.id
_entity.type
_entity.pdbx_description
1 polymer ?
#
loop_
_entity_poly.entity_id
_entity_poly.type
_entity_poly.pdbx_seq_one_letter_code
_entity_poly.pdbx_strand_id
1 'polypeptide(L)'
;MLQARYKRKTEVIINPGSEQNQSVQVENLVLFPDVLIFAEGGKKLVGTVEVETGESVTSLEARAQWARFAKLRVPLHLYLPSTSVDAARRLCAEYDILVSEIWTFQTTYDNQVRFSMVFRSPNAPVVKLSPASPKAVVKAKPVAKAKVVVKAKVVVKAKAKPASKAKPAKAAKPVAKKTAKPAPKKSAAKKRR
;
A
#
# COMPACT_ATOMS: atom_id res chain seq x y z
N MET A 1 15.34 16.54 6.88
CA MET A 1 14.12 15.85 6.42
C MET A 1 13.99 14.48 7.08
N LEU A 2 12.77 13.97 7.22
CA LEU A 2 12.37 12.80 8.03
C LEU A 2 13.30 11.56 7.89
N GLN A 3 13.82 11.30 6.69
CA GLN A 3 14.81 10.24 6.44
C GLN A 3 16.06 10.34 7.33
N ALA A 4 16.57 11.56 7.56
CA ALA A 4 17.75 11.78 8.39
C ALA A 4 17.51 11.47 9.89
N ARG A 5 16.25 11.45 10.35
CA ARG A 5 15.91 11.05 11.73
C ARG A 5 15.84 9.54 11.91
N TYR A 6 15.47 8.81 10.86
CA TYR A 6 15.65 7.37 10.84
C TYR A 6 17.14 7.09 10.62
N LYS A 7 17.93 7.05 11.70
CA LYS A 7 19.38 6.74 11.72
C LYS A 7 19.74 5.33 11.19
N ARG A 8 18.83 4.67 10.49
CA ARG A 8 18.91 3.34 9.90
C ARG A 8 18.53 3.45 8.43
N LYS A 9 19.07 2.56 7.59
CA LYS A 9 18.67 2.48 6.19
C LYS A 9 17.15 2.24 6.13
N THR A 10 16.40 3.26 5.74
CA THR A 10 14.97 3.16 5.47
C THR A 10 14.74 3.25 4.00
N GLU A 11 13.78 2.48 3.51
CA GLU A 11 13.31 2.57 2.14
C GLU A 11 12.09 3.48 2.09
N VAL A 12 12.04 4.37 1.10
CA VAL A 12 10.95 5.34 0.96
C VAL A 12 10.29 5.12 -0.39
N ILE A 13 8.97 4.94 -0.37
CA ILE A 13 8.15 4.82 -1.56
C ILE A 13 7.20 6.01 -1.59
N ILE A 14 7.04 6.61 -2.76
CA ILE A 14 6.17 7.76 -2.99
C ILE A 14 5.03 7.42 -3.94
N ASN A 15 3.85 7.95 -3.67
CA ASN A 15 2.67 7.90 -4.52
C ASN A 15 2.30 9.34 -4.91
N PRO A 16 3.01 9.96 -5.89
CA PRO A 16 2.74 11.34 -6.23
C PRO A 16 1.39 11.48 -6.96
N GLY A 17 0.55 12.41 -6.48
CA GLY A 17 -0.71 12.75 -7.13
C GLY A 17 -1.67 11.57 -7.19
N SER A 18 -1.99 11.08 -8.39
CA SER A 18 -2.92 9.97 -8.60
C SER A 18 -2.22 8.60 -8.74
N GLU A 19 -0.91 8.54 -8.55
CA GLU A 19 -0.16 7.28 -8.64
C GLU A 19 -0.48 6.35 -7.48
N GLN A 20 -0.45 5.04 -7.75
CA GLN A 20 -0.79 3.97 -6.80
C GLN A 20 0.35 2.94 -6.72
N ASN A 21 1.58 3.43 -6.55
CA ASN A 21 2.80 2.61 -6.59
C ASN A 21 2.84 1.59 -5.46
N GLN A 22 2.44 2.00 -4.25
CA GLN A 22 2.37 1.11 -3.10
C GLN A 22 1.15 1.41 -2.24
N SER A 23 0.39 0.37 -1.91
CA SER A 23 -0.74 0.46 -1.00
C SER A 23 -0.42 0.02 0.41
N VAL A 24 -1.26 0.45 1.33
CA VAL A 24 -1.41 -0.11 2.68
C VAL A 24 -2.82 -0.61 2.86
N GLN A 25 -2.96 -1.74 3.54
CA GLN A 25 -4.28 -2.25 3.90
C GLN A 25 -4.62 -1.82 5.32
N VAL A 26 -5.72 -1.09 5.47
CA VAL A 26 -6.28 -0.68 6.76
C VAL A 26 -7.65 -1.31 6.90
N GLU A 27 -7.81 -2.21 7.86
CA GLU A 27 -9.04 -2.98 8.03
C GLU A 27 -9.37 -3.71 6.70
N ASN A 28 -10.46 -3.31 6.03
CA ASN A 28 -10.90 -3.88 4.75
C ASN A 28 -10.71 -2.91 3.56
N LEU A 29 -9.96 -1.82 3.77
CA LEU A 29 -9.73 -0.77 2.78
C LEU A 29 -8.27 -0.79 2.32
N VAL A 30 -8.08 -0.56 1.02
CA VAL A 30 -6.77 -0.35 0.42
C VAL A 30 -6.60 1.16 0.27
N LEU A 31 -5.55 1.70 0.88
CA LEU A 31 -5.23 3.12 0.87
C LEU A 31 -3.84 3.35 0.27
N PHE A 32 -3.60 4.58 -0.18
CA PHE A 32 -2.37 4.98 -0.85
C PHE A 32 -1.85 6.27 -0.24
N PRO A 33 -1.07 6.19 0.86
CA PRO A 33 -0.41 7.36 1.43
C PRO A 33 0.54 8.02 0.43
N ASP A 34 0.73 9.33 0.50
CA ASP A 34 1.70 10.02 -0.38
C ASP A 34 3.12 9.48 -0.22
N VAL A 35 3.51 9.18 1.02
CA VAL A 35 4.82 8.58 1.31
C VAL A 35 4.70 7.46 2.32
N LEU A 36 5.32 6.33 1.98
CA LEU A 36 5.49 5.20 2.86
C LEU A 36 6.96 5.05 3.23
N ILE A 37 7.21 4.85 4.52
CA ILE A 37 8.56 4.63 5.05
C ILE A 37 8.63 3.20 5.54
N PHE A 38 9.51 2.42 4.94
CA PHE A 38 9.78 1.04 5.32
C PHE A 38 11.12 0.91 6.04
N ALA A 39 11.18 -0.09 6.93
CA ALA A 39 12.42 -0.57 7.50
C ALA A 39 13.38 -1.06 6.41
N GLU A 40 14.67 -1.17 6.74
CA GLU A 40 15.67 -1.77 5.86
C GLU A 40 15.21 -3.12 5.30
N GLY A 41 15.23 -3.26 3.98
CA GLY A 41 14.79 -4.46 3.26
C GLY A 41 13.27 -4.54 2.99
N GLY A 42 12.52 -3.44 3.15
CA GLY A 42 11.16 -3.28 2.62
C GLY A 42 10.05 -4.05 3.34
N LYS A 43 10.38 -4.86 4.36
CA LYS A 43 9.42 -5.82 4.94
C LYS A 43 8.44 -5.24 5.94
N LYS A 44 8.74 -4.10 6.56
CA LYS A 44 7.96 -3.54 7.66
C LYS A 44 7.72 -2.06 7.45
N LEU A 45 6.46 -1.64 7.39
CA LEU A 45 6.08 -0.23 7.43
C LEU A 45 6.44 0.37 8.79
N VAL A 46 7.14 1.49 8.78
CA VAL A 46 7.61 2.19 9.98
C VAL A 46 7.06 3.61 10.09
N GLY A 47 6.37 4.11 9.08
CA GLY A 47 5.67 5.39 9.11
C GLY A 47 4.99 5.72 7.79
N THR A 48 4.03 6.62 7.83
CA THR A 48 3.37 7.21 6.66
C THR A 48 3.46 8.74 6.73
N VAL A 49 3.36 9.37 5.57
CA VAL A 49 3.31 10.82 5.44
C VAL A 49 2.21 11.19 4.46
N GLU A 50 1.39 12.17 4.82
CA GLU A 50 0.48 12.86 3.90
C GLU A 50 0.92 14.31 3.70
N VAL A 51 0.80 14.79 2.46
CA VAL A 51 1.09 16.15 2.06
C VAL A 51 -0.20 16.82 1.61
N GLU A 52 -0.62 17.83 2.35
CA GLU A 52 -1.86 18.54 2.06
C GLU A 52 -1.60 19.87 1.38
N THR A 53 -2.59 20.30 0.61
CA THR A 53 -2.69 21.66 0.09
C THR A 53 -3.62 22.50 0.97
N GLY A 54 -3.64 23.82 0.78
CA GLY A 54 -4.49 24.69 1.58
C GLY A 54 -5.98 24.36 1.44
N GLU A 55 -6.37 23.87 0.26
CA GLU A 55 -7.75 23.54 -0.10
C GLU A 55 -8.17 22.15 0.38
N SER A 56 -7.22 21.22 0.53
CA SER A 56 -7.52 19.84 0.95
C SER A 56 -7.63 19.66 2.46
N VAL A 57 -7.18 20.65 3.26
CA VAL A 57 -7.37 20.64 4.72
C VAL A 57 -8.84 20.88 5.07
N THR A 58 -9.61 19.79 5.13
CA THR A 58 -11.05 19.80 5.38
C THR A 58 -11.49 18.71 6.36
N SER A 59 -12.68 18.85 6.94
CA SER A 59 -13.30 17.83 7.80
C SER A 59 -13.62 16.51 7.08
N LEU A 60 -13.76 16.54 5.75
CA LEU A 60 -13.96 15.33 4.95
C LEU A 60 -12.65 14.55 4.88
N GLU A 61 -11.56 15.21 4.48
CA GLU A 61 -10.25 14.58 4.36
C GLU A 61 -9.73 14.05 5.70
N ALA A 62 -9.90 14.83 6.77
CA ALA A 62 -9.52 14.39 8.11
C ALA A 62 -10.19 13.05 8.50
N ARG A 63 -11.47 12.84 8.18
CA ARG A 63 -12.20 11.61 8.52
C ARG A 63 -12.00 10.49 7.49
N ALA A 64 -11.92 10.83 6.21
CA ALA A 64 -11.82 9.88 5.12
C ALA A 64 -10.41 9.30 4.99
N GLN A 65 -9.39 10.13 5.19
CA GLN A 65 -7.99 9.77 5.01
C GLN A 65 -7.24 9.72 6.34
N TRP A 66 -7.08 10.85 7.04
CA TRP A 66 -6.16 10.92 8.18
C TRP A 66 -6.57 9.99 9.32
N ALA A 67 -7.87 9.93 9.64
CA ALA A 67 -8.39 9.00 10.64
C ALA A 67 -8.16 7.54 10.27
N ARG A 68 -8.11 7.21 8.98
CA ARG A 68 -7.81 5.85 8.51
C ARG A 68 -6.32 5.55 8.64
N PHE A 69 -5.46 6.49 8.26
CA PHE A 69 -4.01 6.32 8.40
C PHE A 69 -3.58 6.22 9.87
N ALA A 70 -4.22 6.97 10.78
CA ALA A 70 -3.95 6.88 12.21
C ALA A 70 -4.19 5.47 12.79
N LYS A 71 -5.03 4.64 12.13
CA LYS A 71 -5.27 3.24 12.54
C LYS A 71 -4.12 2.28 12.20
N LEU A 72 -3.18 2.66 11.32
CA LEU A 72 -2.06 1.79 10.91
C LEU A 72 -1.07 1.47 12.04
N ARG A 73 -1.22 2.08 13.23
CA ARG A 73 -0.32 1.92 14.39
C ARG A 73 1.17 2.15 14.03
N VAL A 74 1.41 2.96 13.02
CA VAL A 74 2.71 3.52 12.65
C VAL A 74 2.62 5.03 12.75
N PRO A 75 3.74 5.75 12.92
CA PRO A 75 3.73 7.20 12.94
C PRO A 75 3.13 7.80 11.66
N LEU A 76 2.07 8.59 11.82
CA LEU A 76 1.49 9.43 10.77
C LEU A 76 2.08 10.83 10.86
N HIS A 77 2.69 11.32 9.78
CA HIS A 77 3.22 12.67 9.69
C HIS A 77 2.39 13.48 8.70
N LEU A 78 1.97 14.68 9.06
CA LEU A 78 1.25 15.58 8.16
C LEU A 78 2.16 16.73 7.74
N TYR A 79 2.26 16.99 6.44
CA TYR A 79 2.92 18.16 5.88
C TYR A 79 1.87 19.12 5.35
N LEU A 80 1.82 20.32 5.90
CA LEU A 80 0.76 21.29 5.64
C LEU A 80 1.32 22.67 5.27
N PRO A 81 0.61 23.49 4.49
CA PRO A 81 0.93 24.90 4.37
C PRO A 81 0.83 25.58 5.73
N SER A 82 1.67 26.60 5.99
CA SER A 82 1.67 27.32 7.28
C SER A 82 0.32 27.92 7.66
N THR A 83 -0.47 28.31 6.67
CA THR A 83 -1.81 28.88 6.85
C THR A 83 -2.84 27.87 7.37
N SER A 84 -2.61 26.57 7.18
CA SER A 84 -3.59 25.52 7.46
C SER A 84 -3.24 24.67 8.69
N VAL A 85 -2.13 24.96 9.37
CA VAL A 85 -1.67 24.22 10.56
C VAL A 85 -2.70 24.25 11.68
N ASP A 86 -3.25 25.42 11.99
CA ASP A 86 -4.21 25.56 13.09
C ASP A 86 -5.53 24.85 12.80
N ALA A 87 -6.00 24.92 11.55
CA ALA A 87 -7.18 24.19 11.10
C ALA A 87 -6.96 22.67 11.25
N ALA A 88 -5.84 22.15 10.75
CA ALA A 88 -5.54 20.73 10.86
C ALA A 88 -5.42 20.26 12.31
N ARG A 89 -4.80 21.05 13.21
CA ARG A 89 -4.75 20.72 14.65
C ARG A 89 -6.14 20.62 15.26
N ARG A 90 -7.03 21.56 14.94
CA ARG A 90 -8.42 21.54 15.41
C ARG A 90 -9.14 20.30 14.91
N LEU A 91 -9.03 19.97 13.63
CA LEU A 91 -9.63 18.77 13.05
C LEU A 91 -9.09 17.48 13.67
N CYS A 92 -7.77 17.42 13.94
CA CYS A 92 -7.18 16.26 14.60
C CYS A 92 -7.70 16.08 16.03
N ALA A 93 -7.88 17.18 16.76
CA ALA A 93 -8.46 17.14 18.10
C ALA A 93 -9.96 16.81 18.07
N GLU A 94 -10.72 17.37 17.13
CA GLU A 94 -12.17 17.15 16.97
C GLU A 94 -12.50 15.69 16.66
N TYR A 95 -11.71 15.03 15.82
CA TYR A 95 -11.94 13.65 15.39
C TYR A 95 -11.04 12.62 16.08
N ASP A 96 -10.32 13.01 17.13
CA ASP A 96 -9.39 12.16 17.89
C ASP A 96 -8.38 11.41 16.99
N ILE A 97 -7.79 12.15 16.04
CA ILE A 97 -6.83 11.61 15.07
C ILE A 97 -5.43 11.67 15.68
N LEU A 98 -4.85 10.49 15.91
CA LEU A 98 -3.51 10.35 16.46
C LEU A 98 -2.42 10.63 15.40
N VAL A 99 -2.11 11.92 15.22
CA VAL A 99 -0.98 12.37 14.39
C VAL A 99 0.31 12.39 15.21
N SER A 100 1.39 11.88 14.65
CA SER A 100 2.69 11.80 15.33
C SER A 100 3.47 13.09 15.26
N GLU A 101 3.58 13.68 14.08
CA GLU A 101 4.22 14.98 13.88
C GLU A 101 3.44 15.78 12.83
N ILE A 102 3.33 17.09 13.04
CA ILE A 102 2.87 18.02 12.00
C ILE A 102 4.06 18.88 11.62
N TRP A 103 4.34 18.90 10.33
CA TRP A 103 5.33 19.71 9.68
C TRP A 103 4.62 20.76 8.84
N THR A 104 5.15 21.98 8.86
CA THR A 104 4.72 23.02 7.94
C THR A 104 5.74 23.22 6.85
N PHE A 105 5.26 23.50 5.65
CA PHE A 105 6.08 24.01 4.57
C PHE A 105 5.67 25.44 4.21
N GLN A 106 6.67 26.26 3.92
CA GLN A 106 6.50 27.64 3.46
C GLN A 106 7.37 27.82 2.22
N THR A 107 6.78 28.33 1.16
CA THR A 107 7.51 28.72 -0.05
C THR A 107 7.90 30.18 0.09
N THR A 108 9.19 30.46 0.17
CA THR A 108 9.71 31.84 0.18
C THR A 108 9.78 32.39 -1.25
N TYR A 109 9.91 33.72 -1.36
CA TYR A 109 9.90 34.43 -2.65
C TYR A 109 11.03 33.98 -3.61
N ASP A 110 12.10 33.39 -3.08
CA ASP A 110 13.23 32.81 -3.81
C ASP A 110 13.01 31.35 -4.25
N ASN A 111 11.75 30.87 -4.25
CA ASN A 111 11.35 29.48 -4.53
C ASN A 111 12.00 28.43 -3.61
N GLN A 112 12.53 28.84 -2.45
CA GLN A 112 12.97 27.88 -1.45
C GLN A 112 11.78 27.39 -0.63
N VAL A 113 11.72 26.07 -0.42
CA VAL A 113 10.73 25.47 0.49
C VAL A 113 11.39 25.23 1.84
N ARG A 114 10.88 25.89 2.87
CA ARG A 114 11.32 25.72 4.26
C ARG A 114 10.36 24.82 5.00
N PHE A 115 10.91 23.80 5.65
CA PHE A 115 10.15 22.88 6.49
C PHE A 115 10.45 23.13 7.97
N SER A 116 9.41 23.25 8.78
CA SER A 116 9.55 23.33 10.24
C SER A 116 8.55 22.41 10.93
N MET A 117 8.99 21.74 12.00
CA MET A 117 8.11 20.91 12.82
C MET A 117 7.38 21.83 13.79
N VAL A 118 6.05 21.78 13.78
CA VAL A 118 5.21 22.64 14.61
C VAL A 118 4.57 21.87 15.75
N PHE A 119 4.30 20.59 15.57
CA PHE A 119 3.67 19.73 16.56
C PHE A 119 4.31 18.36 16.58
N ARG A 120 4.38 17.79 17.79
CA ARG A 120 4.77 16.41 18.01
C ARG A 120 3.92 15.82 19.13
N SER A 121 3.22 14.72 18.83
CA SER A 121 2.42 14.03 19.84
C SER A 121 3.30 13.17 20.74
N PRO A 122 3.13 13.22 22.07
CA PRO A 122 3.83 12.35 23.00
C PRO A 122 3.32 10.90 22.95
N ASN A 123 2.08 10.69 22.51
CA ASN A 123 1.42 9.38 22.45
C ASN A 123 1.54 8.71 21.06
N ALA A 124 2.45 9.21 20.23
CA ALA A 124 2.67 8.68 18.88
C ALA A 124 3.15 7.22 18.94
N PRO A 125 2.60 6.31 18.12
CA PRO A 125 3.10 4.94 18.05
C PRO A 125 4.55 4.95 17.53
N VAL A 126 5.51 4.60 18.38
CA VAL A 126 6.91 4.47 17.95
C VAL A 126 7.18 3.04 17.52
N VAL A 127 7.42 2.83 16.23
CA VAL A 127 7.85 1.52 15.74
C VAL A 127 9.31 1.30 16.16
N LYS A 128 9.49 0.61 17.29
CA LYS A 128 10.80 0.09 17.70
C LYS A 128 11.21 -0.98 16.69
N LEU A 129 12.11 -0.61 15.81
CA LEU A 129 12.91 -1.57 15.06
C LEU A 129 13.89 -2.20 16.05
N SER A 130 13.68 -3.46 16.44
CA SER A 130 14.70 -4.19 17.20
C SER A 130 15.94 -4.36 16.32
N PRO A 131 17.17 -4.18 16.84
CA PRO A 131 18.35 -4.63 16.13
C PRO A 131 18.19 -6.13 15.88
N ALA A 132 18.39 -6.57 14.64
CA ALA A 132 18.43 -7.98 14.33
C ALA A 132 19.50 -8.62 15.22
N SER A 133 19.11 -9.50 16.15
CA SER A 133 20.07 -10.33 16.86
C SER A 133 20.93 -11.04 15.81
N PRO A 134 22.27 -11.00 15.92
CA PRO A 134 23.12 -11.75 15.00
C PRO A 134 22.69 -13.21 15.08
N LYS A 135 22.29 -13.78 13.94
CA LYS A 135 21.96 -15.21 13.82
C LYS A 135 23.11 -15.98 14.46
N ALA A 136 22.81 -16.74 15.51
CA ALA A 136 23.72 -17.72 16.07
C ALA A 136 24.12 -18.66 14.93
N VAL A 137 25.36 -18.55 14.49
CA VAL A 137 26.00 -19.51 13.59
C VAL A 137 26.04 -20.82 14.36
N VAL A 138 25.11 -21.72 14.08
CA VAL A 138 25.22 -23.11 14.52
C VAL A 138 26.47 -23.66 13.85
N LYS A 139 27.56 -23.74 14.61
CA LYS A 139 28.81 -24.39 14.18
C LYS A 139 28.50 -25.86 13.94
N ALA A 140 28.29 -26.25 12.70
CA ALA A 140 28.32 -27.65 12.29
C ALA A 140 29.78 -28.14 12.43
N LYS A 141 30.04 -28.92 13.48
CA LYS A 141 31.31 -29.61 13.69
C LYS A 141 31.37 -30.80 12.70
N PRO A 142 32.46 -31.00 11.95
CA PRO A 142 32.56 -32.06 10.96
C PRO A 142 32.82 -33.40 11.66
N VAL A 143 32.03 -34.44 11.36
CA VAL A 143 32.34 -35.82 11.72
C VAL A 143 32.51 -36.66 10.47
N ALA A 144 33.57 -37.45 10.54
CA ALA A 144 34.28 -38.11 9.46
C ALA A 144 33.56 -39.32 8.85
N LYS A 145 34.11 -39.69 7.68
CA LYS A 145 33.81 -40.83 6.83
C LYS A 145 33.75 -42.17 7.59
N ALA A 146 32.78 -43.02 7.27
CA ALA A 146 32.86 -44.47 7.42
C ALA A 146 32.36 -45.15 6.13
N LYS A 147 33.13 -46.15 5.68
CA LYS A 147 33.00 -46.87 4.40
C LYS A 147 31.93 -47.97 4.45
N VAL A 148 31.19 -48.08 3.35
CA VAL A 148 30.82 -49.27 2.55
C VAL A 148 30.37 -50.55 3.27
N VAL A 149 29.12 -50.98 3.03
CA VAL A 149 28.82 -52.38 2.60
C VAL A 149 27.74 -52.37 1.52
N VAL A 150 28.05 -53.10 0.46
CA VAL A 150 27.33 -53.32 -0.80
C VAL A 150 26.14 -54.24 -0.59
N LYS A 151 25.01 -53.98 -1.26
CA LYS A 151 24.20 -55.05 -1.88
C LYS A 151 23.49 -54.53 -3.13
N ALA A 152 23.90 -55.10 -4.25
CA ALA A 152 23.38 -54.89 -5.58
C ALA A 152 22.03 -55.61 -5.78
N LYS A 153 21.13 -54.97 -6.53
CA LYS A 153 20.21 -55.62 -7.48
C LYS A 153 19.90 -54.67 -8.64
N VAL A 154 20.79 -54.76 -9.63
CA VAL A 154 20.57 -54.93 -11.08
C VAL A 154 19.22 -54.47 -11.68
N VAL A 155 19.32 -53.43 -12.53
CA VAL A 155 18.86 -53.27 -13.95
C VAL A 155 17.33 -53.37 -14.18
N VAL A 156 16.63 -52.39 -14.78
CA VAL A 156 16.68 -52.01 -16.21
C VAL A 156 16.45 -50.51 -16.48
N LYS A 157 17.26 -50.03 -17.43
CA LYS A 157 17.30 -48.78 -18.21
C LYS A 157 15.97 -48.24 -18.79
N ALA A 158 15.93 -46.90 -18.85
CA ALA A 158 15.55 -46.03 -19.99
C ALA A 158 14.07 -46.08 -20.47
N LYS A 159 13.44 -45.06 -21.06
CA LYS A 159 13.86 -43.84 -21.76
C LYS A 159 12.59 -42.98 -21.99
N ALA A 160 12.77 -41.65 -22.06
CA ALA A 160 12.11 -40.66 -22.91
C ALA A 160 10.62 -40.81 -23.39
N LYS A 161 9.86 -39.72 -23.20
CA LYS A 161 8.69 -39.26 -24.00
C LYS A 161 9.02 -39.28 -25.52
N PRO A 162 8.07 -39.43 -26.48
CA PRO A 162 7.04 -38.41 -26.77
C PRO A 162 5.70 -38.94 -27.36
N ALA A 163 4.88 -37.98 -27.85
CA ALA A 163 3.48 -38.00 -28.26
C ALA A 163 3.03 -38.96 -29.40
N SER A 164 1.74 -39.32 -29.39
CA SER A 164 0.71 -38.91 -30.38
C SER A 164 -0.31 -40.01 -30.69
N LYS A 165 -1.59 -39.60 -30.77
CA LYS A 165 -2.66 -39.96 -31.73
C LYS A 165 -3.98 -39.46 -31.13
N ALA A 166 -4.48 -38.29 -31.51
CA ALA A 166 -5.19 -37.95 -32.74
C ALA A 166 -6.72 -37.99 -32.55
N LYS A 167 -7.29 -36.78 -32.65
CA LYS A 167 -8.68 -36.28 -32.77
C LYS A 167 -9.51 -36.99 -33.90
N PRO A 168 -10.85 -36.78 -34.10
CA PRO A 168 -11.49 -35.45 -34.07
C PRO A 168 -13.02 -35.30 -33.75
N ALA A 169 -13.36 -34.05 -33.43
CA ALA A 169 -14.51 -33.23 -33.84
C ALA A 169 -15.98 -33.68 -33.63
N LYS A 170 -16.75 -32.82 -32.96
CA LYS A 170 -17.90 -32.14 -33.60
C LYS A 170 -18.26 -30.82 -32.90
N ALA A 171 -18.05 -29.72 -33.61
CA ALA A 171 -18.78 -28.48 -33.41
C ALA A 171 -20.06 -28.55 -34.25
N ALA A 172 -21.19 -28.14 -33.68
CA ALA A 172 -22.37 -27.70 -34.43
C ALA A 172 -23.29 -26.85 -33.52
N LYS A 173 -23.22 -25.52 -33.69
CA LYS A 173 -24.42 -24.66 -33.73
C LYS A 173 -24.90 -24.65 -35.21
N PRO A 174 -26.09 -24.14 -35.62
CA PRO A 174 -27.12 -23.38 -34.89
C PRO A 174 -28.59 -23.83 -35.20
N VAL A 175 -29.57 -23.36 -34.42
CA VAL A 175 -30.97 -23.23 -34.89
C VAL A 175 -31.55 -21.89 -34.40
N ALA A 176 -31.75 -20.98 -35.37
CA ALA A 176 -32.68 -19.85 -35.31
C ALA A 176 -34.12 -20.40 -35.39
N LYS A 177 -35.23 -19.78 -34.98
CA LYS A 177 -35.78 -18.42 -35.16
C LYS A 177 -37.21 -18.55 -34.55
N LYS A 178 -37.77 -17.59 -33.81
CA LYS A 178 -38.70 -16.58 -34.35
C LYS A 178 -39.32 -15.75 -33.20
N THR A 179 -39.27 -14.42 -33.40
CA THR A 179 -40.33 -13.40 -33.20
C THR A 179 -41.01 -13.26 -31.82
N ALA A 180 -41.23 -12.08 -31.24
CA ALA A 180 -41.62 -10.82 -31.87
C ALA A 180 -41.26 -9.58 -31.01
N LYS A 181 -40.90 -8.50 -31.70
CA LYS A 181 -41.04 -7.10 -31.25
C LYS A 181 -42.40 -6.62 -31.76
N PRO A 182 -43.07 -5.68 -31.09
CA PRO A 182 -43.27 -4.40 -31.77
C PRO A 182 -43.07 -3.18 -30.86
N ALA A 183 -42.55 -2.12 -31.48
CA ALA A 183 -42.56 -0.73 -30.99
C ALA A 183 -43.84 -0.02 -31.51
N PRO A 184 -43.88 1.32 -31.55
CA PRO A 184 -44.30 2.28 -30.52
C PRO A 184 -45.68 2.92 -30.86
N LYS A 185 -46.31 3.64 -29.91
CA LYS A 185 -47.41 4.58 -30.24
C LYS A 185 -47.20 5.94 -29.59
N LYS A 186 -47.14 6.97 -30.44
CA LYS A 186 -47.26 8.41 -30.14
C LYS A 186 -48.74 8.84 -30.08
N SER A 187 -48.93 10.07 -29.61
CA SER A 187 -50.12 10.97 -29.66
C SER A 187 -51.03 10.87 -28.42
N ALA A 188 -51.59 11.95 -27.87
CA ALA A 188 -51.78 13.31 -28.39
C ALA A 188 -51.83 14.35 -27.25
N ALA A 189 -51.59 15.60 -27.62
CA ALA A 189 -51.78 16.79 -26.80
C ALA A 189 -53.24 16.96 -26.33
N LYS A 190 -53.44 17.46 -25.11
CA LYS A 190 -54.64 18.27 -24.76
C LYS A 190 -54.30 19.37 -23.76
N LYS A 191 -54.66 20.57 -24.20
CA LYS A 191 -54.55 21.94 -23.67
C LYS A 191 -55.21 22.15 -22.29
N ARG A 192 -54.92 23.33 -21.71
CA ARG A 192 -55.49 24.05 -20.53
C ARG A 192 -54.57 23.90 -19.31
N ARG A 193 -54.02 24.96 -18.73
CA ARG A 193 -54.64 26.23 -18.32
C ARG A 193 -53.57 27.30 -18.14
#